data_AF-A0A8J2WLK6-F1
#
_entry.id   AF-A0A8J2WLK6-F1
#
_cell.length_a   1.000
_cell.length_b   1.000
_cell.length_c   1.000
_cell.angle_alpha   90.00
_cell.angle_beta   90.00
_cell.angle_gamma   90.00
#
_symmetry.space_group_name_H-M   'P 1'
#
loop_
_entity.id
_entity.type
_entity.pdbx_description
1 polymer ?
#
loop_
_entity_poly.entity_id
_entity_poly.type
_entity_poly.pdbx_seq_one_letter_code
_entity_poly.pdbx_strand_id
1 'polypeptide(L)'
;MAFLSVLLASLSSYAVTSLVLLHYPQLLHKPKNSRKIKHISHRGGAGENYENTLTVLSHAVNLGTDICITKDKQVVVAHDPSLLRISGVDALIEDLDYHQLPLL
;
A
#
# COMPACT_ATOMS: atom_id res chain seq x y z
N MET A 1 -29.97 45.87 19.39
CA MET A 1 -30.69 44.86 18.58
C MET A 1 -29.85 44.36 17.40
N ALA A 2 -29.37 45.23 16.52
CA ALA A 2 -28.57 44.84 15.35
C ALA A 2 -27.30 44.02 15.65
N PHE A 3 -26.56 44.37 16.70
CA PHE A 3 -25.34 43.64 17.08
C PHE A 3 -25.61 42.19 17.49
N LEU A 4 -26.63 41.97 18.34
CA LEU A 4 -27.02 40.64 18.80
C LEU A 4 -27.55 39.78 17.65
N SER A 5 -28.33 40.36 16.73
CA SER A 5 -28.83 39.63 15.56
C SER A 5 -27.70 39.24 14.60
N VAL A 6 -26.69 40.11 14.42
CA VAL A 6 -25.50 39.78 13.60
C VAL A 6 -24.70 38.64 14.23
N LEU A 7 -24.55 38.66 15.57
CA LEU A 7 -23.81 37.64 16.30
C LEU A 7 -24.53 36.28 16.27
N LEU A 8 -25.86 36.25 16.43
CA LEU A 8 -26.66 35.03 16.28
C LEU A 8 -26.62 34.49 14.85
N ALA A 9 -26.66 35.36 13.84
CA ALA A 9 -26.59 34.96 12.44
C ALA A 9 -25.21 34.40 12.05
N SER A 10 -24.12 34.96 12.57
CA SER A 10 -22.78 34.44 12.32
C SER A 10 -22.59 33.07 12.99
N LEU A 11 -23.03 32.90 14.24
CA LEU A 11 -23.00 31.62 14.95
C LEU A 11 -23.84 30.54 14.26
N SER A 12 -25.06 30.88 13.85
CA SER A 12 -25.94 29.92 13.19
C SER A 12 -25.41 29.51 11.80
N SER A 13 -24.92 30.46 11.02
CA SER A 13 -24.30 30.15 9.73
C SER A 13 -23.03 29.31 9.87
N TYR A 14 -22.18 29.59 10.87
CA TYR A 14 -21.03 28.76 11.20
C TYR A 14 -21.46 27.33 11.57
N ALA A 15 -22.42 27.18 12.49
CA ALA A 15 -22.89 25.85 12.91
C ALA A 15 -23.48 25.05 11.75
N VAL A 16 -24.30 25.67 10.91
CA VAL A 16 -24.90 25.02 9.73
C VAL A 16 -23.81 24.62 8.74
N THR A 17 -22.90 25.53 8.39
CA THR A 17 -21.81 25.20 7.45
C THR A 17 -20.90 24.11 8.00
N SER A 18 -20.56 24.11 9.28
CA SER A 18 -19.81 23.03 9.93
C SER A 18 -20.54 21.68 9.86
N LEU A 19 -21.84 21.63 10.14
CA LEU A 19 -22.62 20.39 10.07
C LEU A 19 -22.71 19.84 8.64
N VAL A 20 -22.94 20.73 7.67
CA VAL A 20 -22.97 20.37 6.24
C VAL A 20 -21.63 19.82 5.80
N LEU A 21 -20.52 20.47 6.16
CA LEU A 21 -19.18 20.02 5.79
C LEU A 21 -18.74 18.76 6.53
N LEU A 22 -19.24 18.52 7.75
CA LEU A 22 -19.00 17.28 8.50
C LEU A 22 -19.71 16.09 7.85
N HIS A 23 -20.95 16.27 7.41
CA HIS A 23 -21.73 15.20 6.76
C HIS A 23 -21.36 14.99 5.29
N TYR A 24 -20.95 16.07 4.60
CA TYR A 24 -20.55 16.08 3.20
C TYR A 24 -19.14 16.67 3.01
N PRO A 25 -18.09 16.02 3.55
CA PRO A 25 -16.71 16.52 3.45
C PRO A 25 -16.22 16.63 2.00
N GLN A 26 -16.84 15.88 1.10
CA GLN A 26 -16.56 15.85 -0.35
C GLN A 26 -16.82 17.20 -1.04
N LEU A 27 -17.62 18.10 -0.43
CA LEU A 27 -17.92 19.43 -0.97
C LEU A 27 -16.67 20.33 -1.02
N LEU A 28 -15.76 20.19 -0.04
CA LEU A 28 -14.49 20.91 0.00
C LEU A 28 -13.31 20.03 -0.40
N HIS A 29 -13.30 18.78 0.04
CA HIS A 29 -12.19 17.86 -0.18
C HIS A 29 -12.58 16.84 -1.23
N LYS A 30 -12.05 16.97 -2.44
CA LYS A 30 -12.10 15.85 -3.39
C LYS A 30 -11.34 14.67 -2.78
N PRO A 31 -11.86 13.43 -2.88
CA PRO A 31 -11.14 12.28 -2.39
C PRO A 31 -9.80 12.23 -3.13
N LYS A 32 -8.72 12.00 -2.37
CA LYS A 32 -7.40 11.84 -2.97
C LYS A 32 -7.51 10.72 -4.00
N ASN A 33 -7.14 11.00 -5.25
CA ASN A 33 -7.06 9.99 -6.29
C ASN A 33 -5.87 9.08 -5.95
N SER A 34 -6.08 8.17 -5.01
CA SER A 34 -5.11 7.14 -4.68
C SER A 34 -5.05 6.22 -5.88
N ARG A 35 -3.86 6.11 -6.48
CA ARG A 35 -3.57 4.98 -7.38
C ARG A 35 -4.04 3.71 -6.68
N LYS A 36 -4.68 2.79 -7.42
CA LYS A 36 -5.01 1.47 -6.89
C LYS A 36 -3.71 0.83 -6.42
N ILE A 37 -3.47 0.88 -5.12
CA ILE A 37 -2.45 0.09 -4.45
C ILE A 37 -2.84 -1.35 -4.73
N LYS A 38 -2.01 -2.08 -5.48
CA LYS A 38 -2.34 -3.45 -5.89
C LYS A 38 -2.45 -4.36 -4.68
N HIS A 39 -1.49 -4.28 -3.75
CA HIS A 39 -1.44 -5.08 -2.53
C HIS A 39 -0.37 -4.51 -1.57
N ILE A 40 -0.61 -4.55 -0.25
CA ILE A 40 0.41 -4.21 0.78
C ILE A 40 0.41 -5.31 1.83
N SER A 41 1.46 -6.12 1.82
CA SER A 41 1.74 -7.12 2.86
C SER A 41 2.56 -6.48 3.98
N HIS A 42 1.92 -5.75 4.89
CA HIS A 42 2.62 -5.10 5.99
C HIS A 42 3.37 -6.14 6.85
N ARG A 43 4.69 -6.00 6.98
CA ARG A 43 5.61 -6.97 7.61
C ARG A 43 5.50 -8.40 7.04
N GLY A 44 5.22 -8.48 5.74
CA GLY A 44 5.00 -9.73 5.03
C GLY A 44 3.61 -10.35 5.26
N GLY A 45 2.66 -9.66 5.90
CA GLY A 45 1.33 -10.21 6.20
C GLY A 45 1.15 -10.60 7.67
N ALA A 46 1.62 -9.76 8.60
CA ALA A 46 1.64 -10.04 10.04
C ALA A 46 0.29 -10.40 10.69
N GLY A 47 -0.83 -10.13 10.01
CA GLY A 47 -2.15 -10.56 10.46
C GLY A 47 -2.41 -12.06 10.25
N GLU A 48 -1.64 -12.72 9.40
CA GLU A 48 -1.86 -14.11 8.97
C GLU A 48 -0.84 -15.08 9.58
N ASN A 49 0.36 -14.61 9.90
CA ASN A 49 1.40 -15.38 10.56
C ASN A 49 2.39 -14.47 11.31
N TYR A 50 3.39 -15.04 11.98
CA TYR A 50 4.46 -14.29 12.62
C TYR A 50 5.18 -13.39 11.61
N GLU A 51 5.24 -12.11 11.94
CA GLU A 51 5.85 -11.08 11.12
C GLU A 51 7.32 -11.35 10.78
N ASN A 52 7.75 -10.90 9.60
CA ASN A 52 9.15 -10.98 9.14
C ASN A 52 9.75 -12.40 9.14
N THR A 53 8.92 -13.42 8.93
CA THR A 53 9.35 -14.82 8.79
C THR A 53 9.32 -15.26 7.32
N LEU A 54 10.10 -16.28 6.97
CA LEU A 54 10.01 -16.89 5.64
C LEU A 54 8.59 -17.40 5.35
N THR A 55 7.90 -17.94 6.35
CA THR A 55 6.53 -18.45 6.20
C THR A 55 5.55 -17.37 5.74
N VAL A 56 5.55 -16.20 6.41
CA VAL A 56 4.66 -15.11 6.03
C VAL A 56 5.07 -14.48 4.70
N LEU A 57 6.37 -14.39 4.42
CA LEU A 57 6.89 -13.89 3.15
C LEU A 57 6.53 -14.80 1.98
N SER A 58 6.61 -16.13 2.12
CA SER A 58 6.12 -17.08 1.11
C SER A 58 4.63 -16.89 0.83
N HIS A 59 3.83 -16.58 1.85
CA HIS A 59 2.42 -16.24 1.65
C HIS A 59 2.26 -14.92 0.87
N ALA A 60 3.01 -13.88 1.24
CA ALA A 60 3.00 -12.59 0.55
C ALA A 60 3.43 -12.69 -0.93
N VAL A 61 4.39 -13.56 -1.27
CA VAL A 61 4.77 -13.89 -2.66
C VAL A 61 3.54 -14.42 -3.42
N ASN A 62 2.84 -15.41 -2.86
CA ASN A 62 1.65 -16.00 -3.48
C ASN A 62 0.50 -15.00 -3.66
N LEU A 63 0.43 -13.98 -2.81
CA LEU A 63 -0.52 -12.87 -2.92
C LEU A 63 -0.08 -11.79 -3.93
N GLY A 64 1.05 -11.95 -4.60
CA GLY A 64 1.55 -11.01 -5.61
C GLY A 64 2.22 -9.77 -5.03
N THR A 65 2.88 -9.91 -3.87
CA THR A 65 3.82 -8.89 -3.39
C THR A 65 5.10 -8.98 -4.21
N ASP A 66 5.75 -7.84 -4.50
CA ASP A 66 6.98 -7.74 -5.31
C ASP A 66 8.24 -8.26 -4.56
N ILE A 67 8.15 -9.49 -4.08
CA ILE A 67 9.21 -10.26 -3.46
C ILE A 67 9.21 -11.66 -4.09
N CYS A 68 10.37 -12.27 -4.17
CA CYS A 68 10.57 -13.65 -4.58
C CYS A 68 11.51 -14.33 -3.58
N ILE A 69 11.54 -15.66 -3.60
CA ILE A 69 12.40 -16.46 -2.73
C ILE A 69 13.26 -17.34 -3.62
N THR A 70 14.57 -17.29 -3.42
CA THR A 70 15.54 -18.13 -4.12
C THR A 70 15.45 -19.58 -3.64
N LYS A 71 16.09 -20.49 -4.38
CA LYS A 71 16.17 -21.92 -4.02
C LYS A 71 16.76 -22.15 -2.63
N ASP A 72 17.79 -21.40 -2.27
CA ASP A 72 18.45 -21.39 -0.95
C ASP A 72 17.74 -20.52 0.10
N LYS A 73 16.47 -20.17 -0.15
CA LYS A 73 15.56 -19.46 0.77
C LYS A 73 16.00 -18.05 1.14
N GLN A 74 16.75 -17.38 0.27
CA GLN A 74 17.01 -15.96 0.40
C GLN A 74 15.84 -15.16 -0.19
N VAL A 75 15.45 -14.09 0.51
CA VAL A 75 14.36 -13.22 0.07
C VAL A 75 14.95 -12.13 -0.82
N VAL A 76 14.38 -11.94 -2.00
CA VAL A 76 14.79 -10.91 -2.96
C VAL A 76 13.61 -10.05 -3.38
N VAL A 77 13.89 -8.80 -3.72
CA VAL A 77 12.86 -7.86 -4.22
C VAL A 77 12.81 -7.98 -5.73
N ALA A 78 11.73 -8.52 -6.26
CA ALA A 78 11.51 -8.68 -7.69
C ALA A 78 10.00 -8.68 -8.00
N HIS A 79 9.61 -8.01 -9.08
CA HIS A 79 8.22 -7.99 -9.52
C HIS A 79 7.81 -9.29 -10.22
N ASP A 80 8.71 -9.83 -11.05
CA ASP A 80 8.47 -11.04 -11.82
C ASP A 80 9.36 -12.17 -11.30
N PRO A 81 8.87 -13.42 -11.27
CA PRO A 81 9.71 -14.57 -10.95
C PRO A 81 10.83 -14.82 -11.98
N SER A 82 10.62 -14.40 -13.23
CA SER A 82 11.60 -14.58 -14.31
C SER A 82 12.57 -13.40 -14.40
N LEU A 83 13.86 -13.73 -14.50
CA LEU A 83 14.93 -12.75 -14.68
C LEU A 83 15.05 -12.22 -16.12
N LEU A 84 14.32 -12.80 -17.07
CA LEU A 84 14.46 -12.53 -18.51
C LEU A 84 14.24 -11.05 -18.84
N ARG A 85 13.21 -10.43 -18.25
CA ARG A 85 12.87 -9.03 -18.51
C ARG A 85 13.91 -8.04 -17.99
N ILE A 86 14.53 -8.34 -16.84
CA ILE A 86 15.39 -7.39 -16.12
C ILE A 86 16.88 -7.60 -16.39
N SER A 87 17.29 -8.83 -16.69
CA SER A 87 18.71 -9.21 -16.87
C SER A 87 19.02 -9.88 -18.21
N GLY A 88 18.00 -10.28 -18.97
CA GLY A 88 18.18 -11.12 -20.17
C GLY A 88 18.52 -12.58 -19.88
N VAL A 89 18.63 -12.99 -18.60
CA VAL A 89 18.85 -14.38 -18.21
C VAL A 89 17.53 -15.13 -18.20
N ASP A 90 17.43 -16.19 -19.01
CA ASP A 90 16.25 -17.07 -19.07
C ASP A 90 16.26 -18.08 -17.90
N ALA A 91 15.98 -17.59 -16.69
CA ALA A 91 15.89 -18.38 -15.48
C ALA A 91 14.83 -17.80 -14.52
N LEU A 92 14.25 -18.67 -13.68
CA LEU A 92 13.39 -18.27 -12.56
C LEU A 92 14.22 -18.07 -11.30
N ILE A 93 13.84 -17.09 -10.48
CA ILE A 93 14.51 -16.80 -9.20
C ILE A 93 14.42 -18.01 -8.25
N GLU A 94 13.30 -18.72 -8.24
CA GLU A 94 13.08 -19.90 -7.37
C GLU A 94 13.97 -21.10 -7.72
N ASP A 95 14.56 -21.12 -8.92
CA ASP A 95 15.44 -22.18 -9.39
C ASP A 95 16.93 -21.93 -9.08
N LEU A 96 17.28 -20.71 -8.66
CA LEU A 96 18.65 -20.26 -8.45
C LEU A 96 18.96 -20.10 -6.96
N ASP A 97 20.20 -20.40 -6.57
CA ASP A 97 20.75 -19.96 -5.28
C ASP A 97 21.11 -18.46 -5.37
N TYR A 98 21.09 -17.74 -4.25
CA TYR A 98 21.28 -16.29 -4.24
C TYR A 98 22.56 -15.80 -4.93
N HIS A 99 23.68 -16.53 -4.77
CA HIS A 99 24.95 -16.18 -5.41
C HIS A 99 24.90 -16.32 -6.95
N GLN A 100 23.95 -17.08 -7.50
CA GLN A 100 23.79 -17.25 -8.94
C GLN A 100 23.00 -16.12 -9.59
N LEU A 101 22.38 -15.24 -8.79
CA LEU A 101 21.63 -14.11 -9.31
C LEU A 101 22.57 -13.13 -10.04
N PRO A 102 22.11 -12.51 -11.14
CA PRO A 102 22.89 -11.52 -11.87
C PRO A 102 23.12 -10.27 -11.02
N LEU A 103 24.27 -9.63 -11.21
CA LEU A 103 24.53 -8.28 -10.71
C LEU A 103 23.74 -7.30 -11.59
N LEU A 104 22.59 -6.85 -11.10
CA LEU A 104 21.72 -5.85 -11.73
C LEU A 104 22.10 -4.42 -11.34
#